data_AF-A0A1I4USS7-F1
#
_entry.id   AF-A0A1I4USS7-F1
#
_cell.length_a   1.000
_cell.length_b   1.000
_cell.length_c   1.000
_cell.angle_alpha   90.00
_cell.angle_beta   90.00
_cell.angle_gamma   90.00
#
_symmetry.space_group_name_H-M   'P 1'
#
loop_
_entity.id
_entity.type
_entity.pdbx_description
1 polymer ?
#
loop_
_entity_poly.entity_id
_entity_poly.type
_entity_poly.pdbx_seq_one_letter_code
_entity_poly.pdbx_strand_id
1 'polypeptide(L)'
;MQRFPNVKACADGEITPWIAAQRERHHLDIFERFAPDTPPPDTDDPVTCMTHRMTTQAGRAVYALRKQTVEPVFGIIKHVMGFRRFSLRGFDKVVGEWTLATLAWNVKRMNILRMA
;
A
#
# COMPACT_ATOMS: atom_id res chain seq x y z
N MET A 1 22.13 10.08 -2.05
CA MET A 1 21.37 8.89 -1.60
C MET A 1 19.92 9.09 -2.03
N GLN A 2 19.44 8.34 -3.03
CA GLN A 2 18.14 8.59 -3.67
C GLN A 2 17.00 8.20 -2.73
N ARG A 3 16.15 9.16 -2.35
CA ARG A 3 15.14 9.00 -1.28
C ARG A 3 14.01 8.01 -1.63
N PHE A 4 13.86 7.61 -2.89
CA PHE A 4 12.78 6.72 -3.37
C PHE A 4 13.20 5.86 -4.59
N PRO A 5 14.04 4.84 -4.44
CA PRO A 5 14.45 3.97 -5.56
C PRO A 5 13.26 3.25 -6.21
N ASN A 6 12.23 2.91 -5.43
CA ASN A 6 11.04 2.21 -5.91
C ASN A 6 10.17 3.08 -6.83
N VAL A 7 10.12 4.40 -6.60
CA VAL A 7 9.32 5.30 -7.44
C VAL A 7 9.92 5.37 -8.84
N LYS A 8 11.25 5.45 -8.91
CA LYS A 8 11.96 5.40 -10.19
C LYS A 8 11.76 4.04 -10.88
N ALA A 9 11.93 2.93 -10.15
CA ALA A 9 11.71 1.60 -10.71
C ALA A 9 10.28 1.40 -11.24
N CYS A 10 9.26 1.97 -10.59
CA CYS A 10 7.91 1.99 -11.11
C CYS A 10 7.81 2.79 -12.41
N ALA A 11 8.37 4.00 -12.46
CA ALA A 11 8.35 4.85 -13.65
C ALA A 11 9.07 4.19 -14.83
N ASP A 12 10.25 3.60 -14.60
CA ASP A 12 11.03 2.86 -15.60
C ASP A 12 10.26 1.64 -16.14
N GLY A 13 9.38 1.05 -15.32
CA GLY A 13 8.52 -0.07 -15.68
C GLY A 13 7.12 0.34 -16.18
N GLU A 14 6.90 1.61 -16.52
CA GLU A 14 5.61 2.16 -16.96
C GLU A 14 4.46 1.98 -15.93
N ILE A 15 4.81 1.77 -14.67
CA ILE A 15 3.88 1.65 -13.55
C ILE A 15 3.72 3.02 -12.90
N THR A 16 2.47 3.48 -12.81
CA THR A 16 2.16 4.72 -12.09
C THR A 16 2.37 4.52 -10.57
N PRO A 17 3.31 5.23 -9.93
CA PRO A 17 3.57 5.05 -8.50
C PRO A 17 2.48 5.72 -7.65
N TRP A 18 1.91 4.95 -6.73
CA TRP A 18 0.93 5.39 -5.71
C TRP A 18 1.48 5.07 -4.32
N ILE A 19 2.61 5.69 -3.97
CA ILE A 19 3.37 5.39 -2.76
C ILE A 19 3.29 6.58 -1.81
N ALA A 20 2.77 6.37 -0.61
CA ALA A 20 2.73 7.41 0.41
C ALA A 20 4.16 7.75 0.86
N ALA A 21 4.56 9.01 0.70
CA ALA A 21 5.90 9.49 1.06
C ALA A 21 6.10 9.65 2.58
N GLN A 22 5.01 9.85 3.32
CA GLN A 22 5.04 10.11 4.76
C GLN A 22 3.76 9.63 5.45
N ARG A 23 3.81 9.57 6.78
CA ARG A 23 2.61 9.37 7.61
C ARG A 23 1.86 10.69 7.70
N GLU A 24 0.61 10.70 7.27
CA GLU A 24 -0.30 11.81 7.50
C GLU A 24 -0.94 11.72 8.87
N ARG A 25 -1.35 12.87 9.43
CA ARG A 25 -2.12 12.88 10.67
C ARG A 25 -3.50 12.29 10.41
N HIS A 26 -4.01 11.56 11.40
CA HIS A 26 -5.40 11.13 11.38
C HIS A 26 -6.31 12.36 11.54
N HIS A 27 -7.32 12.46 10.68
CA HIS A 27 -8.37 13.50 10.67
C HIS A 27 -7.90 14.90 10.22
N LEU A 28 -7.62 15.04 8.91
CA LEU A 28 -7.57 16.35 8.25
C LEU A 28 -8.86 17.13 8.51
N ASP A 29 -8.74 18.46 8.54
CA ASP A 29 -9.91 19.33 8.66
C ASP A 29 -10.89 19.06 7.52
N ILE A 30 -12.19 19.21 7.79
CA ILE A 30 -13.24 18.88 6.82
C ILE A 30 -13.14 19.77 5.57
N PHE A 31 -12.80 21.05 5.72
CA PHE A 31 -12.66 21.96 4.59
C PHE A 31 -11.41 21.64 3.77
N GLU A 32 -10.29 21.33 4.43
CA GLU A 32 -9.06 20.89 3.76
C GLU A 32 -9.26 19.58 2.99
N ARG A 33 -10.05 18.65 3.53
CA ARG A 33 -10.32 17.35 2.90
C ARG A 33 -11.04 17.48 1.56
N PHE A 34 -11.99 18.42 1.48
CA PHE A 34 -12.81 18.69 0.30
C PHE A 34 -12.30 19.87 -0.55
N ALA A 35 -11.14 20.43 -0.18
CA ALA A 35 -10.52 21.48 -0.97
C ALA A 35 -10.24 21.00 -2.41
N PRO A 36 -10.31 21.89 -3.41
CA PRO A 36 -9.95 21.57 -4.77
C PRO A 36 -8.46 21.20 -4.86
N ASP A 37 -8.14 20.36 -5.85
CA ASP A 37 -6.77 19.92 -6.07
C ASP A 37 -5.89 21.09 -6.51
N THR A 38 -4.65 21.11 -6.02
CA THR A 38 -3.64 22.07 -6.48
C THR A 38 -3.25 21.76 -7.93
N PRO A 39 -2.77 22.75 -8.70
CA PRO A 39 -2.30 22.48 -10.06
C PRO A 39 -1.12 21.50 -10.05
N PRO A 40 -0.99 20.65 -11.10
CA PRO A 40 0.14 19.76 -11.25
C PRO A 40 1.48 20.53 -11.24
N PRO A 41 2.54 19.97 -10.64
CA PRO A 41 3.85 20.59 -10.67
C PRO A 41 4.42 20.57 -12.10
N ASP A 42 5.09 21.64 -12.48
CA ASP A 42 5.82 21.74 -13.75
C ASP A 42 7.21 21.09 -13.62
N THR A 43 7.23 19.76 -13.55
CA THR A 43 8.45 18.97 -13.46
C THR A 43 8.22 17.54 -13.90
N ASP A 44 9.25 16.91 -14.48
CA ASP A 44 9.25 15.49 -14.81
C ASP A 44 9.81 14.61 -13.68
N ASP A 45 10.18 15.18 -12.53
CA ASP A 45 10.68 14.40 -11.40
C ASP A 45 9.61 13.42 -10.90
N PRO A 46 9.82 12.09 -11.00
CA PRO A 46 8.81 11.11 -10.66
C PRO A 46 8.36 11.19 -9.20
N VAL A 47 9.26 11.59 -8.29
CA VAL A 47 8.97 11.71 -6.87
C VAL A 47 8.07 12.91 -6.60
N THR A 48 8.36 14.05 -7.20
CA THR A 48 7.54 15.27 -7.06
C THR A 48 6.16 15.06 -7.66
N CYS A 49 6.08 14.48 -8.85
CA CYS A 49 4.82 14.12 -9.50
C CYS A 49 4.00 13.13 -8.68
N MET A 50 4.62 12.06 -8.16
CA MET A 50 3.95 11.10 -7.28
C MET A 50 3.46 11.76 -5.98
N THR A 51 4.28 12.61 -5.37
CA THR A 51 3.94 13.29 -4.10
C THR A 51 2.72 14.18 -4.29
N HIS A 52 2.70 14.99 -5.35
CA HIS A 52 1.54 15.79 -5.71
C HIS A 52 0.31 14.92 -6.00
N ARG A 53 0.48 13.84 -6.76
CA ARG A 53 -0.61 12.92 -7.08
C ARG A 53 -1.27 12.35 -5.82
N MET A 54 -0.47 11.99 -4.81
CA MET A 54 -0.99 11.51 -3.51
C MET A 54 -1.79 12.57 -2.75
N THR A 55 -1.56 13.86 -2.99
CA THR A 55 -2.31 14.98 -2.38
C THR A 55 -3.58 15.36 -3.14
N THR A 56 -3.89 14.72 -4.27
CA THR A 56 -5.13 14.96 -5.01
C THR A 56 -6.32 14.19 -4.43
N GLN A 57 -7.55 14.61 -4.72
CA GLN A 57 -8.77 13.87 -4.37
C GLN A 57 -8.75 12.45 -4.97
N ALA A 58 -8.31 12.33 -6.22
CA ALA A 58 -8.14 11.04 -6.89
C ALA A 58 -7.12 10.14 -6.17
N GLY A 59 -5.97 10.70 -5.78
CA GLY A 59 -4.94 9.95 -5.04
C GLY A 59 -5.41 9.52 -3.66
N ARG A 60 -6.11 10.40 -2.93
CA ARG A 60 -6.74 10.05 -1.65
C ARG A 60 -7.76 8.93 -1.81
N ALA A 61 -8.57 8.97 -2.87
CA ALA A 61 -9.58 7.93 -3.15
C ALA A 61 -8.92 6.56 -3.42
N VAL A 62 -7.89 6.51 -4.26
CA VAL A 62 -7.11 5.29 -4.53
C VAL A 62 -6.47 4.76 -3.25
N TYR A 63 -5.82 5.64 -2.47
CA TYR A 63 -5.14 5.25 -1.24
C TYR A 63 -6.11 4.74 -0.17
N ALA A 64 -7.33 5.30 -0.09
CA ALA A 64 -8.36 4.87 0.85
C ALA A 64 -8.81 3.42 0.63
N LEU A 65 -8.68 2.88 -0.59
CA LEU A 65 -9.01 1.48 -0.89
C LEU A 65 -8.18 0.49 -0.06
N ARG A 66 -7.00 0.89 0.44
CA ARG A 66 -6.15 0.04 1.29
C ARG A 66 -6.86 -0.45 2.54
N LYS A 67 -7.77 0.35 3.10
CA LYS A 67 -8.56 0.02 4.29
C LYS A 67 -9.45 -1.20 4.11
N GLN A 68 -9.92 -1.44 2.89
CA GLN A 68 -10.79 -2.58 2.56
C GLN A 68 -10.05 -3.70 1.82
N THR A 69 -8.93 -3.40 1.16
CA THR A 69 -8.18 -4.39 0.39
C THR A 69 -7.08 -5.05 1.22
N VAL A 70 -6.00 -4.33 1.52
CA VAL A 70 -4.77 -4.92 2.08
C VAL A 70 -4.74 -4.91 3.60
N GLU A 71 -5.27 -3.88 4.26
CA GLU A 71 -5.24 -3.77 5.72
C GLU A 71 -5.97 -4.94 6.42
N PRO A 72 -7.16 -5.38 5.97
CA PRO A 72 -7.82 -6.53 6.56
C PRO A 72 -7.01 -7.82 6.40
N VAL A 73 -6.34 -8.00 5.27
CA VAL A 73 -5.48 -9.18 5.01
C VAL A 73 -4.33 -9.23 6.01
N PHE A 74 -3.63 -8.12 6.20
CA PHE A 74 -2.57 -8.04 7.21
C PHE A 74 -3.10 -8.23 8.63
N GLY A 75 -4.27 -7.65 8.94
CA GLY A 75 -4.93 -7.83 10.23
C GLY A 75 -5.23 -9.29 10.52
N ILE A 76 -5.83 -10.02 9.57
CA ILE A 76 -6.16 -11.44 9.68
C ILE A 76 -4.89 -12.28 9.84
N ILE A 77 -3.89 -12.10 8.97
CA ILE A 77 -2.63 -12.85 9.04
C ILE A 77 -1.96 -12.69 10.42
N LYS A 78 -1.96 -11.46 10.95
CA LYS A 78 -1.31 -11.18 12.25
C LYS A 78 -2.14 -11.62 13.45
N HIS A 79 -3.42 -11.25 13.52
CA HIS A 79 -4.26 -11.40 14.72
C HIS A 79 -5.07 -12.70 14.73
N VAL A 80 -5.49 -13.19 13.56
CA VAL A 80 -6.34 -14.39 13.47
C VAL A 80 -5.51 -15.64 13.17
N MET A 81 -4.50 -15.53 12.30
CA MET A 81 -3.61 -16.65 11.97
C MET A 81 -2.36 -16.72 12.86
N GLY A 82 -2.10 -15.69 13.66
CA GLY A 82 -0.98 -15.67 14.61
C GLY A 82 0.40 -15.43 14.00
N PHE A 83 0.51 -15.10 12.71
CA PHE A 83 1.80 -14.88 12.04
C PHE A 83 2.37 -13.50 12.38
N ARG A 84 3.17 -13.44 13.46
CA ARG A 84 3.72 -12.18 14.01
C ARG A 84 5.19 -11.94 13.73
N ARG A 85 5.95 -13.01 13.49
CA ARG A 85 7.40 -12.99 13.32
C ARG A 85 7.78 -14.02 12.27
N PHE A 86 8.83 -13.70 11.52
CA PHE A 86 9.52 -14.66 10.66
C PHE A 86 10.45 -15.51 11.51
N SER A 87 10.52 -16.81 11.23
CA SER A 87 11.38 -17.75 11.93
C SER A 87 12.73 -17.87 11.23
N LEU A 88 12.74 -17.70 9.91
CA LEU A 88 13.94 -17.78 9.10
C LEU A 88 14.58 -16.41 8.89
N ARG A 89 15.89 -16.41 8.60
CA ARG A 89 16.67 -15.21 8.28
C ARG A 89 17.19 -15.28 6.84
N GLY A 90 17.25 -14.14 6.18
CA GLY A 90 17.61 -13.99 4.77
C GLY A 90 16.39 -13.79 3.89
N PHE A 91 16.52 -12.93 2.87
CA PHE A 91 15.41 -12.48 2.03
C PHE A 91 14.64 -13.66 1.42
N ASP A 92 15.34 -14.59 0.76
CA ASP A 92 14.72 -15.73 0.08
C ASP A 92 13.92 -16.63 1.03
N LYS A 93 14.45 -16.87 2.23
CA LYS A 93 13.77 -17.70 3.23
C LYS A 93 12.52 -17.01 3.80
N VAL A 94 12.62 -15.70 4.04
CA VAL A 94 11.50 -14.86 4.49
C VAL A 94 10.41 -14.79 3.42
N VAL A 95 10.78 -14.71 2.14
CA VAL A 95 9.84 -14.77 1.00
C VAL A 95 9.09 -16.11 1.01
N GLY A 96 9.77 -17.22 1.28
CA GLY A 96 9.14 -18.53 1.44
C GLY A 96 8.11 -18.58 2.57
N GLU A 97 8.47 -18.11 3.77
CA GLU A 97 7.55 -18.04 4.92
C GLU A 97 6.33 -17.15 4.62
N TRP A 98 6.55 -16.01 3.98
CA TRP A 98 5.47 -15.10 3.58
C TRP A 98 4.53 -15.71 2.54
N THR A 99 5.09 -16.46 1.58
CA THR A 99 4.32 -17.19 0.56
C THR A 99 3.42 -18.23 1.21
N LEU A 100 3.93 -18.97 2.20
CA LEU A 100 3.14 -19.94 2.94
C LEU A 100 2.02 -19.28 3.75
N ALA A 101 2.32 -18.17 4.45
CA ALA A 101 1.32 -17.44 5.23
C ALA A 101 0.18 -16.88 4.37
N THR A 102 0.51 -16.34 3.19
CA THR A 102 -0.48 -15.81 2.23
C THR A 102 -1.28 -16.92 1.56
N LEU A 103 -0.67 -18.07 1.25
CA LEU A 103 -1.38 -19.24 0.74
C LEU A 103 -2.40 -19.78 1.77
N ALA A 104 -1.99 -19.92 3.03
CA ALA A 104 -2.88 -20.35 4.10
C ALA A 104 -4.06 -19.38 4.28
N TRP A 105 -3.81 -18.07 4.13
CA TRP A 105 -4.88 -17.07 4.13
C TRP A 105 -5.86 -17.25 2.95
N ASN A 106 -5.34 -17.48 1.74
CA ASN A 106 -6.16 -17.74 0.54
C ASN A 106 -7.04 -18.98 0.75
N VAL A 107 -6.49 -20.08 1.27
CA VAL A 107 -7.23 -21.32 1.57
C VAL A 107 -8.34 -21.04 2.59
N LYS A 108 -8.04 -20.33 3.67
CA LYS A 108 -9.05 -19.95 4.68
C LYS A 108 -10.20 -19.14 4.07
N ARG A 109 -9.89 -18.17 3.21
CA ARG A 109 -10.91 -17.36 2.51
C ARG A 109 -11.78 -18.22 1.59
N MET A 110 -11.18 -19.07 0.76
CA MET A 110 -11.91 -19.94 -0.17
C MET A 110 -12.79 -20.96 0.55
N ASN A 111 -12.36 -21.49 1.70
CA ASN A 111 -13.15 -22.45 2.46
C ASN A 111 -14.44 -21.85 3.05
N ILE A 112 -14.38 -20.59 3.54
CA ILE A 112 -15.57 -19.89 4.04
C ILE A 112 -16.58 -19.64 2.91
N LEU A 113 -16.09 -19.31 1.71
CA LEU A 113 -16.95 -19.08 0.55
C LEU A 113 -17.66 -20.34 0.04
N ARG A 114 -17.24 -21.54 0.46
CA ARG A 114 -17.82 -22.83 0.04
C ARG A 114 -18.96 -23.33 0.94
N MET A 115 -19.28 -22.65 2.04
CA MET A 115 -20.37 -23.04 2.94
C MET A 115 -21.73 -22.45 2.53
N ALA A 116 -21.96 -22.26 1.23
CA ALA A 116 -23.22 -21.75 0.66
C ALA A 116 -23.83 -22.79 -0.28
#